data_AF-A0A7K1CDP6-F1
#
_entry.id   AF-A0A7K1CDP6-F1
#
_cell.length_a   1.000
_cell.length_b   1.000
_cell.length_c   1.000
_cell.angle_alpha   90.00
_cell.angle_beta   90.00
_cell.angle_gamma   90.00
#
_symmetry.space_group_name_H-M   'P 1'
#
loop_
_entity.id
_entity.type
_entity.pdbx_description
1 polymer ?
#
loop_
_entity_poly.entity_id
_entity_poly.type
_entity_poly.pdbx_seq_one_letter_code
_entity_poly.pdbx_strand_id
1 'polypeptide(L)'
;MEFWTNRNGPELNNKIALEPKRFDQYATAIEESGGQLSQLAADVSALVWTDYARPDLLEIALAENPQLKWVQLPFAGVDAFSKIISNNPQVVFTSAKRSYSEPVAEHALM
;
A
#
# COMPACT_ATOMS: atom_id res chain seq x y z
N MET A 1 31.29 12.20 -26.83
CA MET A 1 31.07 12.99 -25.61
C MET A 1 29.56 12.99 -25.37
N GLU A 2 29.07 12.05 -24.58
CA GLU A 2 27.67 11.97 -24.16
C GLU A 2 27.67 11.77 -22.65
N PHE A 3 27.19 12.79 -21.95
CA PHE A 3 27.07 12.87 -20.51
C PHE A 3 25.70 12.32 -20.08
N TRP A 4 25.63 11.81 -18.83
CA TRP A 4 24.44 11.36 -18.09
C TRP A 4 23.86 10.02 -18.56
N THR A 5 23.89 8.94 -17.76
CA THR A 5 22.91 8.76 -16.67
C THR A 5 23.41 7.68 -15.70
N ASN A 6 24.33 8.04 -14.80
CA ASN A 6 24.55 7.23 -13.60
C ASN A 6 23.48 7.63 -12.57
N ARG A 7 22.23 7.15 -12.76
CA ARG A 7 21.17 7.29 -11.75
C ARG A 7 21.36 6.22 -10.67
N ASN A 8 22.45 6.34 -9.91
CA ASN A 8 22.46 5.88 -8.52
C ASN A 8 21.78 6.96 -7.68
N GLY A 9 20.47 7.16 -7.91
CA GLY A 9 19.63 7.65 -6.81
C GLY A 9 19.49 6.52 -5.79
N PRO A 10 19.13 6.79 -4.52
CA PRO A 10 18.70 5.70 -3.66
C PRO A 10 17.67 4.92 -4.45
N GLU A 11 17.89 3.61 -4.63
CA GLU A 11 16.98 2.75 -5.37
C GLU A 11 15.60 2.98 -4.74
N LEU A 12 14.77 3.80 -5.39
CA LEU A 12 13.40 4.02 -4.98
C LEU A 12 12.77 2.68 -5.26
N ASN A 13 12.83 1.83 -4.24
CA ASN A 13 12.52 0.45 -4.40
C ASN A 13 11.01 0.39 -4.49
N ASN A 14 10.51 0.33 -5.72
CA ASN A 14 9.09 0.23 -6.02
C ASN A 14 8.53 -1.15 -5.61
N LYS A 15 9.27 -1.94 -4.84
CA LYS A 15 8.84 -3.22 -4.31
C LYS A 15 7.72 -3.01 -3.32
N ILE A 16 6.61 -3.69 -3.57
CA ILE A 16 5.40 -3.68 -2.75
C ILE A 16 5.14 -5.11 -2.31
N ALA A 17 5.06 -5.31 -1.00
CA ALA A 17 4.61 -6.57 -0.41
C ALA A 17 3.08 -6.65 -0.41
N LEU A 18 2.54 -7.82 -0.70
CA LEU A 18 1.11 -8.10 -0.70
C LEU A 18 0.83 -9.22 0.30
N GLU A 19 0.37 -8.86 1.49
CA GLU A 19 0.19 -9.78 2.62
C GLU A 19 -1.24 -9.67 3.20
N PRO A 20 -1.69 -10.70 3.94
CA PRO A 20 -1.14 -12.06 3.99
C PRO A 20 -1.55 -12.91 2.77
N LYS A 21 -2.52 -12.44 1.97
CA LYS A 21 -2.99 -13.12 0.76
C LYS A 21 -2.61 -12.34 -0.48
N ARG A 22 -2.05 -13.05 -1.45
CA ARG A 22 -1.82 -12.50 -2.78
C ARG A 22 -3.06 -12.75 -3.63
N PHE A 23 -3.61 -11.67 -4.19
CA PHE A 23 -4.68 -11.74 -5.16
C PHE A 23 -4.16 -11.16 -6.48
N ASP A 24 -4.36 -11.88 -7.58
CA ASP A 24 -3.89 -11.49 -8.91
C ASP A 24 -4.37 -10.08 -9.30
N GLN A 25 -5.61 -9.70 -8.96
CA GLN A 25 -6.12 -8.36 -9.20
C GLN A 25 -5.28 -7.24 -8.57
N TYR A 26 -4.77 -7.45 -7.35
CA TYR A 26 -3.89 -6.47 -6.70
C TYR A 26 -2.48 -6.55 -7.27
N ALA A 27 -2.02 -7.74 -7.65
CA ALA A 27 -0.74 -7.91 -8.31
C ALA A 27 -0.67 -7.13 -9.63
N THR A 28 -1.66 -7.33 -10.49
CA THR A 28 -1.80 -6.59 -11.74
C THR A 28 -1.92 -5.09 -11.48
N ALA A 29 -2.76 -4.66 -10.54
CA ALA A 29 -2.88 -3.23 -10.23
C ALA A 29 -1.57 -2.60 -9.74
N ILE A 30 -0.75 -3.35 -8.98
CA ILE A 30 0.58 -2.93 -8.54
C ILE A 30 1.52 -2.77 -9.75
N GLU A 31 1.57 -3.77 -10.62
CA GLU A 31 2.43 -3.75 -11.82
C GLU A 31 2.03 -2.65 -12.80
N GLU A 32 0.73 -2.49 -13.05
CA GLU A 32 0.17 -1.42 -13.90
C GLU A 32 0.45 -0.02 -13.33
N SER A 33 0.60 0.11 -12.01
CA SER A 33 0.98 1.36 -11.34
C SER A 33 2.50 1.62 -11.33
N GLY A 34 3.30 0.73 -11.94
CA GLY A 34 4.77 0.80 -11.94
C GLY A 34 5.44 0.28 -10.67
N GLY A 35 4.69 -0.42 -9.81
CA GLY A 35 5.19 -1.15 -8.66
C GLY A 35 5.69 -2.54 -9.02
N GLN A 36 6.61 -3.09 -8.23
CA GLN A 36 7.10 -4.45 -8.39
C GLN A 36 6.60 -5.32 -7.24
N LEU A 37 5.93 -6.43 -7.53
CA LEU A 37 5.49 -7.31 -6.46
C LEU A 37 6.68 -8.05 -5.85
N SER A 38 6.82 -7.98 -4.53
CA SER A 38 7.88 -8.66 -3.81
C SER A 38 7.30 -9.34 -2.57
N GLN A 39 8.01 -10.34 -2.05
CA GLN A 39 7.76 -10.80 -0.69
C GLN A 39 8.23 -9.74 0.31
N LEU A 40 7.56 -9.67 1.47
CA LEU A 40 7.98 -8.79 2.57
C LEU A 40 9.41 -9.14 2.97
N ALA A 41 10.31 -8.18 2.78
CA ALA A 41 11.74 -8.30 3.01
C ALA A 41 12.30 -6.96 3.51
N ALA A 42 13.54 -6.98 4.01
CA ALA A 42 14.20 -5.80 4.56
C ALA A 42 14.37 -4.64 3.56
N ASP A 43 14.31 -4.92 2.27
CA ASP A 43 14.43 -3.95 1.19
C ASP A 43 13.05 -3.33 0.81
N VAL A 44 11.94 -3.97 1.22
CA VAL A 44 10.58 -3.54 0.88
C VAL A 44 10.11 -2.46 1.85
N SER A 45 9.78 -1.29 1.31
CA SER A 45 9.31 -0.14 2.09
C SER A 45 7.79 0.07 2.03
N ALA A 46 7.09 -0.71 1.21
CA ALA A 46 5.67 -0.56 0.91
C ALA A 46 4.91 -1.87 1.12
N LEU A 47 3.76 -1.81 1.79
CA LEU A 47 2.92 -2.97 2.10
C LEU A 47 1.46 -2.70 1.71
N VAL A 48 0.85 -3.62 0.97
CA VAL A 48 -0.60 -3.66 0.76
C VAL A 48 -1.16 -4.73 1.67
N TRP A 49 -1.99 -4.32 2.63
CA TRP A 49 -2.59 -5.23 3.59
C TRP A 49 -4.00 -5.61 3.17
N THR A 50 -4.21 -6.90 2.89
CA THR A 50 -5.43 -7.41 2.25
C THR A 50 -6.40 -8.09 3.21
N ASP A 51 -6.12 -8.11 4.52
CA ASP A 51 -6.95 -8.81 5.51
C ASP A 51 -7.54 -7.85 6.55
N TYR A 52 -8.81 -7.46 6.36
CA TYR A 52 -9.51 -6.57 7.31
C TYR A 52 -9.74 -7.22 8.69
N ALA A 53 -9.83 -8.55 8.76
CA ALA A 53 -10.22 -9.28 9.97
C ALA A 53 -9.06 -9.46 10.96
N ARG A 54 -7.82 -9.19 10.53
CA ARG A 54 -6.60 -9.42 11.33
C ARG A 54 -5.75 -8.16 11.48
N PRO A 55 -6.27 -7.08 12.10
CA PRO A 55 -5.48 -5.88 12.38
C PRO A 55 -4.27 -6.17 13.28
N ASP A 56 -4.38 -7.13 14.20
CA ASP A 56 -3.28 -7.54 15.08
C ASP A 56 -2.06 -8.05 14.29
N LEU A 57 -2.28 -8.77 13.18
CA LEU A 57 -1.19 -9.26 12.34
C LEU A 57 -0.50 -8.12 11.58
N LEU A 58 -1.24 -7.07 11.21
CA LEU A 58 -0.65 -5.87 10.61
C LEU A 58 0.25 -5.15 11.62
N GLU A 59 -0.17 -5.03 12.88
CA GLU A 59 0.65 -4.41 13.93
C GLU A 59 1.95 -5.19 14.13
N ILE A 60 1.89 -6.52 14.17
CA ILE A 60 3.09 -7.38 14.25
C ILE A 60 3.97 -7.19 13.01
N ALA A 61 3.39 -7.18 11.80
CA ALA A 61 4.15 -6.99 10.57
C ALA A 61 4.88 -5.64 10.55
N LEU A 62 4.25 -4.57 11.03
CA LEU A 62 4.86 -3.25 11.15
C LEU A 62 6.00 -3.22 12.18
N ALA A 63 5.81 -3.89 13.32
CA ALA A 63 6.83 -3.98 14.37
C ALA A 63 8.07 -4.77 13.89
N GLU A 64 7.87 -5.87 13.18
CA GLU A 64 8.95 -6.70 12.62
C GLU A 64 9.65 -6.04 11.41
N ASN A 65 9.00 -5.07 10.77
CA ASN A 65 9.48 -4.43 9.55
C ASN A 65 9.54 -2.89 9.69
N PRO A 66 10.46 -2.35 10.51
CA PRO A 66 10.58 -0.90 10.75
C PRO A 66 11.03 -0.10 9.50
N GLN A 67 11.51 -0.79 8.46
CA GLN A 67 11.78 -0.19 7.15
C GLN A 67 10.52 0.26 6.42
N LEU A 68 9.33 -0.30 6.74
CA LEU A 68 8.08 0.06 6.10
C LEU A 68 7.78 1.55 6.32
N LYS A 69 7.51 2.25 5.23
CA LYS A 69 7.16 3.67 5.20
C LYS A 69 5.75 3.92 4.70
N TRP A 70 5.16 2.95 4.01
CA TRP A 70 3.84 3.10 3.42
C TRP A 70 3.01 1.82 3.53
N VAL A 71 1.74 1.98 3.92
CA VAL A 71 0.77 0.89 4.02
C VAL A 71 -0.52 1.27 3.30
N GLN A 72 -0.96 0.43 2.36
CA GLN A 72 -2.22 0.57 1.66
C GLN A 72 -3.27 -0.40 2.23
N LEU A 73 -4.43 0.17 2.57
CA LEU A 73 -5.62 -0.54 3.05
C LEU A 73 -6.71 -0.47 1.96
N PRO A 74 -6.94 -1.53 1.16
CA PRO A 74 -7.92 -1.55 0.08
C PRO A 74 -9.37 -1.66 0.59
N PHE A 75 -9.71 -0.92 1.65
CA PHE A 75 -11.01 -0.94 2.32
C PHE A 75 -11.59 0.48 2.40
N ALA A 76 -12.93 0.59 2.35
CA ALA A 76 -13.63 1.87 2.45
C ALA A 76 -13.65 2.42 3.90
N GLY A 77 -13.59 1.52 4.89
CA GLY A 77 -13.45 1.85 6.32
C GLY A 77 -12.09 1.37 6.85
N VAL A 78 -11.46 2.19 7.69
CA VAL A 78 -10.19 1.86 8.36
C VAL A 78 -10.30 1.98 9.89
N ASP A 79 -11.52 1.93 10.42
CA ASP A 79 -11.81 2.08 11.85
C ASP A 79 -11.05 1.04 12.69
N ALA A 80 -11.06 -0.23 12.26
CA ALA A 80 -10.32 -1.32 12.88
C ALA A 80 -8.79 -1.10 12.91
N PHE A 81 -8.26 -0.21 12.07
CA PHE A 81 -6.84 0.12 11.98
C PHE A 81 -6.50 1.46 12.63
N SER A 82 -7.47 2.24 13.11
CA SER A 82 -7.26 3.58 13.63
C SER A 82 -6.18 3.62 14.73
N LYS A 83 -6.21 2.66 15.65
CA LYS A 83 -5.22 2.54 16.72
C LYS A 83 -3.81 2.23 16.19
N ILE A 84 -3.71 1.36 15.18
CA ILE A 84 -2.43 0.99 14.53
C ILE A 84 -1.86 2.21 13.80
N ILE A 85 -2.70 2.96 13.09
CA ILE A 85 -2.31 4.20 12.41
C ILE A 85 -1.76 5.21 13.42
N SER A 86 -2.46 5.42 14.54
CA SER A 86 -2.00 6.33 15.60
C SER A 86 -0.70 5.88 16.27
N ASN A 87 -0.49 4.56 16.42
CA ASN A 87 0.72 3.98 16.99
C ASN A 87 1.94 4.04 16.06
N ASN A 88 1.73 4.25 14.76
CA ASN A 88 2.79 4.21 13.73
C ASN A 88 2.85 5.54 12.94
N PRO A 89 3.14 6.68 13.59
CA PRO A 89 3.14 7.99 12.95
C PRO A 89 4.23 8.15 11.87
N GLN A 90 5.26 7.29 11.85
CA GLN A 90 6.28 7.28 10.81
C GLN A 90 5.86 6.58 9.51
N VAL A 91 4.70 5.91 9.50
CA VAL A 91 4.18 5.15 8.36
C VAL A 91 3.02 5.92 7.74
N VAL A 92 3.06 6.10 6.42
CA VAL A 92 1.96 6.71 5.67
C VAL A 92 0.91 5.64 5.36
N PHE A 93 -0.28 5.79 5.90
CA PHE A 93 -1.41 4.90 5.60
C PHE A 93 -2.33 5.50 4.55
N THR A 94 -2.59 4.77 3.47
CA THR A 94 -3.55 5.13 2.42
C THR A 94 -4.70 4.14 2.40
N SER A 95 -5.91 4.61 2.06
CA SER A 95 -7.10 3.77 1.99
C SER A 95 -7.90 3.98 0.71
N ALA A 96 -8.65 2.96 0.31
CA ALA A 96 -9.53 3.02 -0.86
C ALA A 96 -10.88 3.71 -0.57
N LYS A 97 -10.92 4.67 0.37
CA LYS A 97 -12.13 5.41 0.76
C LYS A 97 -12.84 6.13 -0.40
N ARG A 98 -12.19 6.28 -1.56
CA ARG A 98 -12.75 6.92 -2.78
C ARG A 98 -13.22 5.97 -3.89
N SER A 99 -13.14 4.64 -3.73
CA SER A 99 -13.63 3.70 -4.77
C SER A 99 -15.14 3.41 -4.73
N TYR A 100 -15.85 3.93 -3.72
CA TYR A 100 -17.32 3.85 -3.61
C TYR A 100 -17.97 5.23 -3.44
N SER A 101 -17.38 6.29 -3.99
CA SER A 101 -18.25 7.32 -4.54
C SER A 101 -18.78 6.74 -5.84
N GLU A 102 -19.94 6.08 -5.77
CA GLU A 102 -20.81 5.94 -6.94
C GLU A 102 -20.73 7.27 -7.72
N PRO A 103 -20.56 7.26 -9.05
CA PRO A 103 -20.79 8.45 -9.82
C PRO A 103 -22.26 8.82 -9.64
N VAL A 104 -22.57 9.68 -8.68
CA VAL A 104 -23.86 10.39 -8.64
C VAL A 104 -23.79 11.46 -9.73
N ALA A 105 -23.71 11.00 -10.96
CA ALA A 105 -23.81 11.76 -12.20
C ALA A 105 -24.71 11.04 -13.21
N GLU A 106 -25.50 10.05 -12.76
CA GLU A 106 -26.70 9.59 -13.46
C GLU A 106 -27.88 10.22 -12.72
N HIS A 107 -28.65 11.08 -13.39
CA HIS A 107 -29.84 11.82 -12.90
C HIS A 107 -29.65 13.23 -12.28
N ALA A 108 -28.82 14.08 -12.87
CA ALA A 108 -29.04 15.54 -12.81
C ALA A 108 -29.29 16.16 -14.19
N LEU A 109 -30.02 15.42 -15.05
CA LEU A 109 -30.74 16.02 -16.17
C LEU A 109 -32.23 15.72 -15.99
N MET A 110 -32.92 16.62 -15.30
CA MET A 110 -34.32 16.94 -15.59
C MET A 110 -34.57 18.41 -15.28
#